data_AF-A0A0B1THF3-F1
#
_entry.id   AF-A0A0B1THF3-F1
#
_cell.length_a   1.000
_cell.length_b   1.000
_cell.length_c   1.000
_cell.angle_alpha   90.00
_cell.angle_beta   90.00
_cell.angle_gamma   90.00
#
_symmetry.space_group_name_H-M   'P 1'
#
loop_
_entity.id
_entity.type
_entity.pdbx_description
1 polymer ?
#
loop_
_entity_poly.entity_id
_entity_poly.type
_entity_poly.pdbx_seq_one_letter_code
_entity_poly.pdbx_strand_id
1 'polypeptide(L)'
;MKQGLDQNYELYENEIREHGKKAALTCFSSTIEEGNKNERCVLNQNDLNQVAWDRHGPLRDCTICRTFASGALKALKSTPAEDQKCIRSEITKAIAREANHCLQKKIPNFAGVPDIPDIEEGSFAFRDSVISYLSDHILIHSRLAFCGERKPARAANTNKCLRSPFVGYLSEHCKGERYRAFTGFGHAFDPDLTSTDYA
;
A
#
# COMPACT_ATOMS: atom_id res chain seq x y z
N MET A 1 -8.07 -20.14 -10.64
CA MET A 1 -7.55 -19.05 -9.77
C MET A 1 -6.77 -18.00 -10.57
N LYS A 2 -5.74 -18.35 -11.35
CA LYS A 2 -4.97 -17.38 -12.16
C LYS A 2 -5.83 -16.51 -13.10
N GLN A 3 -6.69 -17.14 -13.91
CA GLN A 3 -7.46 -16.45 -14.97
C GLN A 3 -8.36 -15.29 -14.51
N GLY A 4 -8.95 -15.35 -13.31
CA GLY A 4 -9.84 -14.29 -12.82
C GLY A 4 -9.11 -13.08 -12.22
N LEU A 5 -7.92 -13.31 -11.64
CA LEU A 5 -7.04 -12.24 -11.15
C LEU A 5 -6.30 -11.59 -12.32
N ASP A 6 -5.80 -12.41 -13.25
CA ASP A 6 -5.07 -11.99 -14.45
C ASP A 6 -5.91 -11.06 -15.35
N GLN A 7 -7.23 -11.25 -15.40
CA GLN A 7 -8.15 -10.44 -16.21
C GLN A 7 -8.48 -9.06 -15.62
N ASN A 8 -8.30 -8.87 -14.31
CA ASN A 8 -8.77 -7.67 -13.59
C ASN A 8 -7.65 -6.85 -12.96
N TYR A 9 -6.37 -7.17 -13.20
CA TYR A 9 -5.23 -6.42 -12.65
C TYR A 9 -5.30 -4.93 -12.99
N GLU A 10 -5.73 -4.56 -14.18
CA GLU A 10 -5.89 -3.16 -14.54
C GLU A 10 -6.89 -2.44 -13.63
N LEU A 11 -8.04 -3.07 -13.37
CA LEU A 11 -9.08 -2.53 -12.50
C LEU A 11 -8.56 -2.41 -11.07
N TYR A 12 -7.85 -3.42 -10.58
CA TYR A 12 -7.27 -3.40 -9.24
C TYR A 12 -6.19 -2.31 -9.11
N GLU A 13 -5.19 -2.29 -9.98
CA GLU A 13 -4.11 -1.31 -9.89
C GLU A 13 -4.62 0.13 -10.07
N ASN A 14 -5.59 0.35 -10.95
CA ASN A 14 -6.24 1.65 -11.08
C ASN A 14 -7.07 2.00 -9.83
N GLU A 15 -7.82 1.06 -9.27
CA GLU A 15 -8.59 1.27 -8.04
C GLU A 15 -7.66 1.66 -6.88
N ILE A 16 -6.57 0.93 -6.67
CA ILE A 16 -5.57 1.23 -5.63
C ILE A 16 -4.97 2.63 -5.81
N ARG A 17 -4.54 2.96 -7.04
CA ARG A 17 -3.91 4.25 -7.33
C ARG A 17 -4.89 5.41 -7.13
N GLU A 18 -6.05 5.37 -7.79
CA GLU A 18 -7.03 6.45 -7.76
C GLU A 18 -7.67 6.59 -6.38
N HIS A 19 -8.02 5.47 -5.74
CA HIS A 19 -8.60 5.52 -4.40
C HIS A 19 -7.59 5.94 -3.35
N GLY A 20 -6.32 5.55 -3.46
CA GLY A 20 -5.25 6.01 -2.57
C GLY A 20 -5.09 7.53 -2.61
N LYS A 21 -4.98 8.11 -3.81
CA LYS A 21 -4.87 9.56 -3.99
C LYS A 21 -6.13 10.28 -3.52
N LYS A 22 -7.31 9.78 -3.86
CA LYS A 22 -8.60 10.33 -3.41
C LYS A 22 -8.77 10.26 -1.89
N ALA A 23 -8.33 9.18 -1.26
CA ALA A 23 -8.36 9.01 0.19
C ALA A 23 -7.50 10.07 0.87
N ALA A 24 -6.30 10.30 0.35
CA ALA A 24 -5.41 11.34 0.86
C ALA A 24 -6.04 12.74 0.75
N LEU A 25 -6.61 13.09 -0.40
CA LEU A 25 -7.28 14.38 -0.62
C LEU A 25 -8.55 14.55 0.23
N THR A 26 -9.18 13.45 0.62
CA THR A 26 -10.41 13.47 1.45
C THR A 26 -10.09 13.57 2.93
N CYS A 27 -9.05 12.87 3.39
CA CYS A 27 -8.75 12.70 4.82
C CYS A 27 -7.70 13.66 5.37
N PHE A 28 -6.87 14.26 4.51
CA PHE A 28 -5.98 15.34 4.89
C PHE A 28 -6.62 16.69 4.60
N SER A 29 -6.19 17.70 5.34
CA SER A 29 -6.50 19.10 5.03
C SER A 29 -5.49 19.68 4.06
N SER A 30 -5.93 20.59 3.20
CA SER A 30 -5.08 21.18 2.17
C SER A 30 -4.15 22.28 2.72
N THR A 31 -4.57 22.93 3.81
CA THR A 31 -3.84 24.01 4.50
C THR A 31 -3.77 23.80 6.00
N ILE A 32 -2.90 24.58 6.67
CA ILE A 32 -2.74 24.56 8.13
C ILE A 32 -4.01 25.06 8.82
N GLU A 33 -4.65 26.08 8.26
CA GLU A 33 -5.89 26.66 8.78
C GLU A 33 -7.02 25.63 8.78
N GLU A 34 -7.18 24.90 7.67
CA GLU A 34 -8.14 23.80 7.57
C GLU A 34 -7.80 22.65 8.51
N GLY A 35 -6.52 22.27 8.60
CA GLY A 35 -6.07 21.21 9.52
C GLY A 35 -6.29 21.57 10.98
N ASN A 36 -6.25 22.86 11.32
CA ASN A 36 -6.60 23.36 12.65
C ASN A 36 -8.10 23.26 12.90
N LYS A 37 -8.93 23.66 11.93
CA LYS A 37 -10.39 23.66 12.05
C LYS A 37 -11.00 22.26 12.08
N ASN A 38 -10.48 21.37 11.24
CA ASN A 38 -11.03 20.02 11.05
C ASN A 38 -10.30 18.95 11.87
N GLU A 39 -9.32 19.36 12.68
CA GLU A 39 -8.46 18.47 13.48
C GLU A 39 -7.82 17.34 12.66
N ARG A 40 -7.33 17.68 11.45
CA ARG A 40 -6.69 16.74 10.52
C ARG A 40 -5.25 17.14 10.24
N CYS A 41 -4.44 16.17 9.84
CA CYS A 41 -3.11 16.42 9.32
C CYS A 41 -3.18 17.11 7.95
N VAL A 42 -2.11 17.84 7.63
CA VAL A 42 -2.03 18.63 6.38
C VAL A 42 -1.23 17.86 5.35
N LEU A 43 -1.76 17.77 4.14
CA LEU A 43 -1.09 17.26 2.96
C LEU A 43 -1.61 18.06 1.77
N ASN A 44 -0.70 18.75 1.07
CA ASN A 44 -1.08 19.51 -0.11
C ASN A 44 -1.20 18.55 -1.31
N GLN A 45 -2.16 18.79 -2.20
CA GLN A 45 -2.29 18.01 -3.44
C GLN A 45 -1.02 18.04 -4.29
N ASN A 46 -0.25 19.14 -4.25
CA ASN A 46 1.02 19.24 -4.94
C ASN A 46 2.09 18.30 -4.36
N ASP A 47 2.01 17.93 -3.08
CA ASP A 47 2.92 16.95 -2.48
C ASP A 47 2.69 15.56 -3.09
N LEU A 48 1.44 15.22 -3.42
CA LEU A 48 1.04 13.97 -4.10
C LEU A 48 1.38 13.94 -5.60
N ASN A 49 1.88 15.05 -6.15
CA ASN A 49 2.42 15.09 -7.51
C ASN A 49 3.95 14.94 -7.52
N GLN A 50 4.58 14.92 -6.34
CA GLN A 50 6.01 14.68 -6.20
C GLN A 50 6.28 13.20 -5.99
N VAL A 51 7.52 12.80 -6.29
CA VAL A 51 7.96 11.43 -6.08
C VAL A 51 8.62 11.31 -4.70
N ALA A 52 8.32 10.24 -3.96
CA ALA A 52 8.74 10.11 -2.56
C ALA A 52 10.27 10.12 -2.36
N TRP A 53 11.00 9.57 -3.34
CA TRP A 53 12.46 9.54 -3.39
C TRP A 53 13.07 10.71 -4.17
N ASP A 54 12.29 11.75 -4.46
CA ASP A 54 12.83 12.94 -5.12
C ASP A 54 13.59 13.84 -4.14
N ARG A 55 14.31 14.85 -4.65
CA ARG A 55 15.10 15.77 -3.81
C ARG A 55 14.27 16.53 -2.76
N HIS A 56 12.99 16.74 -3.05
CA HIS A 56 12.06 17.43 -2.15
C HIS A 56 11.12 16.47 -1.41
N GLY A 57 11.20 15.16 -1.69
CA GLY A 57 10.38 14.13 -1.08
C GLY A 57 10.76 13.80 0.37
N PRO A 58 9.95 12.98 1.05
CA PRO A 58 10.16 12.58 2.45
C PRO A 58 11.48 11.85 2.69
N LEU A 59 12.09 11.24 1.66
CA LEU A 59 13.39 10.59 1.79
C LEU A 59 14.59 11.54 1.66
N ARG A 60 14.37 12.85 1.50
CA ARG A 60 15.44 13.85 1.29
C ARG A 60 16.51 13.85 2.38
N ASP A 61 16.10 13.60 3.62
CA ASP A 61 16.96 13.69 4.81
C ASP A 61 17.78 12.39 5.00
N CYS A 62 17.47 11.33 4.24
CA CYS A 62 18.23 10.09 4.18
C CYS A 62 18.83 9.90 2.77
N THR A 63 20.03 10.44 2.55
CA THR A 63 20.72 10.35 1.24
C THR A 63 20.88 8.91 0.76
N ILE A 64 21.17 7.97 1.67
CA ILE A 64 21.29 6.55 1.33
C ILE A 64 19.94 5.93 0.92
N CYS A 65 18.85 6.26 1.62
CA CYS A 65 17.50 5.80 1.28
C CYS A 65 17.08 6.31 -0.09
N ARG A 66 17.36 7.59 -0.38
CA ARG A 66 17.08 8.20 -1.68
C ARG A 66 17.84 7.53 -2.82
N THR A 67 19.13 7.27 -2.64
CA THR A 67 19.98 6.61 -3.64
C THR A 67 19.54 5.16 -3.85
N PHE A 68 19.24 4.42 -2.78
CA PHE A 68 18.79 3.03 -2.88
C PHE A 68 17.43 2.94 -3.59
N ALA A 69 16.45 3.77 -3.21
CA ALA A 69 15.14 3.80 -3.86
C ALA A 69 15.26 4.16 -5.35
N SER A 70 16.00 5.21 -5.68
CA SER A 70 16.24 5.63 -7.08
C SER A 70 16.96 4.54 -7.89
N GLY A 71 17.94 3.87 -7.29
CA GLY A 71 18.71 2.79 -7.92
C GLY A 71 17.86 1.54 -8.15
N ALA A 72 17.11 1.10 -7.13
CA ALA A 72 16.19 -0.04 -7.23
C ALA A 72 15.11 0.20 -8.29
N LEU A 73 14.54 1.40 -8.35
CA LEU A 73 13.59 1.77 -9.40
C LEU A 73 14.21 1.82 -10.78
N LYS A 74 15.41 2.38 -10.92
CA LYS A 74 16.11 2.41 -12.20
C LYS A 74 16.35 0.98 -12.69
N ALA A 75 16.85 0.10 -11.82
CA ALA A 75 17.01 -1.32 -12.10
C ALA A 75 15.66 -1.95 -12.51
N LEU A 76 14.61 -1.79 -11.71
CA LEU A 76 13.27 -2.30 -12.06
C LEU A 76 12.69 -1.73 -13.36
N LYS A 77 13.06 -0.53 -13.80
CA LYS A 77 12.59 0.01 -15.09
C LYS A 77 13.45 -0.47 -16.27
N SER A 78 14.76 -0.63 -16.06
CA SER A 78 15.72 -0.97 -17.12
C SER A 78 15.96 -2.47 -17.29
N THR A 79 15.67 -3.28 -16.28
CA THR A 79 15.87 -4.72 -16.29
C THR A 79 14.84 -5.38 -17.23
N PRO A 80 15.24 -6.31 -18.11
CA PRO A 80 14.31 -7.06 -18.97
C PRO A 80 13.26 -7.84 -18.15
N ALA A 81 12.09 -8.12 -18.73
CA ALA A 81 10.98 -8.77 -18.03
C ALA A 81 11.36 -10.12 -17.38
N GLU A 82 12.19 -10.92 -18.05
CA GLU A 82 12.69 -12.21 -17.55
C GLU A 82 13.57 -12.05 -16.29
N ASP A 83 14.46 -11.07 -16.29
CA ASP A 83 15.33 -10.80 -15.13
C ASP A 83 14.54 -10.16 -13.98
N GLN A 84 13.49 -9.39 -14.29
CA GLN A 84 12.57 -8.90 -13.27
C GLN A 84 11.76 -10.02 -12.64
N LYS A 85 11.37 -11.04 -13.41
CA LYS A 85 10.72 -12.25 -12.88
C LYS A 85 11.62 -12.94 -11.86
N CYS A 86 12.91 -13.04 -12.14
CA CYS A 86 13.90 -13.53 -11.18
C CYS A 86 13.92 -12.70 -9.89
N ILE A 87 14.04 -11.36 -10.02
CA ILE A 87 14.05 -10.45 -8.86
C ILE A 87 12.77 -10.59 -8.02
N ARG A 88 11.59 -10.61 -8.66
CA ARG A 88 10.30 -10.79 -7.97
C ARG A 88 10.20 -12.13 -7.28
N SER A 89 10.66 -13.21 -7.92
CA SER A 89 10.70 -14.54 -7.32
C SER A 89 11.56 -14.57 -6.06
N GLU A 90 12.74 -13.95 -6.09
CA GLU A 90 13.63 -13.90 -4.93
C GLU A 90 13.07 -13.02 -3.79
N ILE A 91 12.42 -11.90 -4.11
CA ILE A 91 11.71 -11.08 -3.12
C ILE A 91 10.59 -11.88 -2.46
N THR A 92 9.75 -12.55 -3.26
CA THR A 92 8.65 -13.38 -2.76
C THR A 92 9.14 -14.51 -1.86
N LYS A 93 10.25 -15.18 -2.23
CA LYS A 93 10.92 -16.18 -1.38
C LYS A 93 11.41 -15.58 -0.07
N ALA A 94 11.99 -14.38 -0.10
CA ALA A 94 12.47 -13.70 1.10
C ALA A 94 11.31 -13.36 2.04
N ILE A 95 10.19 -12.84 1.51
CA ILE A 95 8.96 -12.57 2.28
C ILE A 95 8.41 -13.87 2.90
N ALA A 96 8.31 -14.95 2.12
CA ALA A 96 7.82 -16.24 2.61
C ALA A 96 8.70 -16.79 3.74
N ARG A 97 10.03 -16.66 3.63
CA ARG A 97 10.98 -17.07 4.69
C ARG A 97 10.77 -16.26 5.97
N GLU A 98 10.64 -14.95 5.87
CA GLU A 98 10.44 -14.07 7.03
C GLU A 98 9.07 -14.30 7.69
N ALA A 99 8.01 -14.43 6.90
CA ALA A 99 6.68 -14.75 7.38
C ALA A 99 6.65 -16.11 8.09
N ASN A 100 7.31 -17.13 7.52
CA ASN A 100 7.42 -18.44 8.14
C ASN A 100 8.16 -18.36 9.49
N HIS A 101 9.28 -17.63 9.54
CA HIS A 101 10.03 -17.40 10.78
C HIS A 101 9.18 -16.71 11.86
N CYS A 102 8.38 -15.71 11.47
CA CYS A 102 7.48 -15.01 12.38
C CYS A 102 6.31 -15.87 12.86
N LEU A 103 5.71 -16.68 11.98
CA LEU A 103 4.52 -17.49 12.28
C LEU A 103 4.86 -18.74 13.10
N GLN A 104 6.01 -19.38 12.85
CA GLN A 104 6.48 -20.52 13.66
C GLN A 104 6.67 -20.14 15.14
N LYS A 105 7.01 -18.89 15.43
CA LYS A 105 7.12 -18.40 16.81
C LYS A 105 5.76 -18.23 17.51
N LYS A 106 4.68 -18.05 16.73
CA LYS A 106 3.34 -17.71 17.24
C LYS A 106 2.36 -18.89 17.19
N ILE A 107 2.53 -19.81 16.25
CA ILE A 107 1.61 -20.93 16.01
C ILE A 107 2.38 -22.24 16.19
N PRO A 108 2.11 -23.01 17.26
CA PRO A 108 2.68 -24.34 17.44
C PRO A 108 2.32 -25.25 16.27
N ASN A 109 3.30 -25.99 15.74
CA ASN A 109 3.14 -26.89 14.58
C ASN A 109 2.69 -26.20 13.28
N PHE A 110 3.08 -24.93 13.07
CA PHE A 110 2.85 -24.26 11.81
C PHE A 110 3.50 -25.04 10.65
N ALA A 111 2.67 -25.46 9.68
CA ALA A 111 3.07 -26.33 8.57
C ALA A 111 4.04 -25.68 7.56
N GLY A 112 4.37 -24.40 7.75
CA GLY A 112 5.19 -23.62 6.83
C GLY A 112 4.34 -22.76 5.90
N VAL A 113 4.92 -21.63 5.46
CA VAL A 113 4.33 -20.84 4.38
C VAL A 113 4.55 -21.62 3.08
N PRO A 114 3.50 -21.97 2.32
CA PRO A 114 3.65 -22.66 1.04
C PRO A 114 4.37 -21.75 0.03
N ASP A 115 4.97 -22.36 -1.00
CA ASP A 115 5.56 -21.60 -2.10
C ASP A 115 4.51 -20.70 -2.74
N ILE A 116 4.81 -19.41 -2.75
CA ILE A 116 3.92 -18.39 -3.32
C ILE A 116 4.15 -18.40 -4.84
N PRO A 117 3.15 -18.77 -5.65
CA PRO A 117 3.29 -18.77 -7.10
C PRO A 117 3.47 -17.34 -7.63
N ASP A 118 4.15 -17.19 -8.76
CA ASP A 118 4.25 -15.90 -9.45
C ASP A 118 2.86 -15.50 -9.99
N ILE A 119 2.18 -14.69 -9.19
CA ILE A 119 0.89 -14.06 -9.48
C ILE A 119 1.06 -12.70 -10.16
N GLU A 120 2.27 -12.14 -10.18
CA GLU A 120 2.58 -10.76 -10.60
C GLU A 120 2.86 -10.63 -12.11
N GLU A 121 2.69 -11.70 -12.89
CA GLU A 121 2.95 -11.65 -14.34
C GLU A 121 2.00 -10.68 -15.05
N GLY A 122 0.73 -10.61 -14.61
CA GLY A 122 -0.26 -9.64 -15.09
C GLY A 122 -0.07 -8.20 -14.55
N SER A 123 0.41 -8.04 -13.30
CA SER A 123 0.69 -6.73 -12.71
C SER A 123 1.90 -6.03 -13.37
N PHE A 124 2.77 -6.77 -14.03
CA PHE A 124 3.96 -6.24 -14.71
C PHE A 124 3.63 -5.13 -15.72
N ALA A 125 2.54 -5.29 -16.47
CA ALA A 125 2.06 -4.28 -17.42
C ALA A 125 1.70 -2.94 -16.74
N PHE A 126 1.45 -2.96 -15.42
CA PHE A 126 1.04 -1.82 -14.62
C PHE A 126 2.15 -1.36 -13.64
N ARG A 127 3.40 -1.77 -13.86
CA ARG A 127 4.55 -1.43 -12.98
C ARG A 127 4.67 0.06 -12.66
N ASP A 128 4.35 0.94 -13.60
CA ASP A 128 4.41 2.39 -13.38
C ASP A 128 3.27 2.88 -12.45
N SER A 129 2.09 2.25 -12.52
CA SER A 129 0.99 2.50 -11.58
C SER A 129 1.35 2.05 -10.17
N VAL A 130 1.93 0.85 -10.02
CA VAL A 130 2.43 0.33 -8.74
C VAL A 130 3.49 1.26 -8.15
N ILE A 131 4.43 1.72 -8.97
CA ILE A 131 5.48 2.67 -8.57
C ILE A 131 4.88 3.99 -8.08
N SER A 132 3.89 4.54 -8.81
CA SER A 132 3.20 5.76 -8.43
C SER A 132 2.45 5.59 -7.10
N TYR A 133 1.73 4.49 -6.95
CA TYR A 133 1.02 4.16 -5.72
C TYR A 133 1.97 4.04 -4.52
N LEU A 134 3.10 3.35 -4.67
CA LEU A 134 4.11 3.23 -3.61
C LEU A 134 4.66 4.59 -3.20
N SER A 135 4.88 5.49 -4.15
CA SER A 135 5.28 6.87 -3.87
C SER A 135 4.23 7.60 -3.02
N ASP A 136 2.96 7.57 -3.46
CA ASP A 136 1.84 8.20 -2.74
C ASP A 136 1.70 7.62 -1.33
N HIS A 137 1.81 6.29 -1.20
CA HIS A 137 1.76 5.60 0.08
C HIS A 137 2.86 6.08 1.03
N ILE A 138 4.11 6.17 0.57
CA ILE A 138 5.22 6.69 1.38
C ILE A 138 4.96 8.14 1.80
N LEU A 139 4.49 8.99 0.88
CA LEU A 139 4.18 10.40 1.18
C LEU A 139 3.10 10.54 2.26
N ILE A 140 1.99 9.82 2.10
CA ILE A 140 0.86 9.81 3.04
C ILE A 140 1.33 9.36 4.42
N HIS A 141 2.00 8.22 4.51
CA HIS A 141 2.43 7.66 5.79
C HIS A 141 3.53 8.47 6.46
N SER A 142 4.46 9.03 5.69
CA SER A 142 5.47 9.95 6.21
C SER A 142 4.84 11.20 6.81
N ARG A 143 3.89 11.83 6.09
CA ARG A 143 3.17 13.01 6.58
C ARG A 143 2.33 12.73 7.82
N LEU A 144 1.69 11.56 7.86
CA LEU A 144 0.94 11.10 9.03
C LEU A 144 1.85 10.91 10.25
N ALA A 145 3.02 10.28 10.07
CA ALA A 145 4.01 10.07 11.12
C ALA A 145 4.54 11.41 11.66
N PHE A 146 5.00 12.32 10.79
CA PHE A 146 5.48 13.65 11.17
C PHE A 146 4.39 14.48 11.88
N CYS A 147 3.14 14.37 11.43
CA CYS A 147 2.00 14.99 12.10
C CYS A 147 1.80 14.40 13.51
N GLY A 148 1.92 13.08 13.65
CA GLY A 148 1.76 12.35 14.90
C GLY A 148 2.76 12.75 15.98
N GLU A 149 4.01 13.02 15.60
CA GLU A 149 5.05 13.50 16.53
C GLU A 149 4.67 14.81 17.23
N ARG A 150 3.93 15.69 16.54
CA ARG A 150 3.59 17.04 17.05
C ARG A 150 2.15 17.19 17.50
N LYS A 151 1.23 16.46 16.87
CA LYS A 151 -0.23 16.57 17.01
C LYS A 151 -0.86 15.17 16.92
N PRO A 152 -0.65 14.31 17.94
CA PRO A 152 -1.06 12.90 17.92
C PRO A 152 -2.57 12.71 17.72
N ALA A 153 -3.40 13.58 18.30
CA ALA A 153 -4.86 13.52 18.11
C ALA A 153 -5.28 13.75 16.64
N ARG A 154 -4.62 14.68 15.94
CA ARG A 154 -4.90 14.92 14.52
C ARG A 154 -4.46 13.75 13.64
N ALA A 155 -3.30 13.16 13.97
CA ALA A 155 -2.84 11.96 13.29
C ALA A 155 -3.81 10.79 13.49
N ALA A 156 -4.32 10.59 14.71
CA ALA A 156 -5.34 9.58 14.98
C ALA A 156 -6.64 9.83 14.17
N ASN A 157 -7.12 11.07 14.11
CA ASN A 157 -8.32 11.43 13.35
C ASN A 157 -8.13 11.22 11.83
N THR A 158 -7.01 11.67 11.28
CA THR A 158 -6.68 11.44 9.86
C THR A 158 -6.51 9.96 9.56
N ASN A 159 -5.82 9.20 10.43
CA ASN A 159 -5.67 7.75 10.27
C ASN A 159 -7.01 7.02 10.32
N LYS A 160 -7.93 7.45 11.21
CA LYS A 160 -9.28 6.91 11.28
C LYS A 160 -10.04 7.14 9.97
N CYS A 161 -9.94 8.32 9.38
CA CYS A 161 -10.55 8.61 8.08
C CYS A 161 -9.97 7.74 6.96
N LEU A 162 -8.65 7.56 6.91
CA LEU A 162 -7.98 6.78 5.86
C LEU A 162 -8.42 5.31 5.78
N ARG A 163 -8.96 4.75 6.88
CA ARG A 163 -9.51 3.38 6.89
C ARG A 163 -10.79 3.23 6.07
N SER A 164 -11.60 4.28 5.99
CA SER A 164 -12.85 4.30 5.21
C SER A 164 -13.14 5.73 4.77
N PRO A 165 -12.40 6.24 3.77
CA PRO A 165 -12.42 7.66 3.39
C PRO A 165 -13.69 8.06 2.64
N PHE A 166 -14.31 7.12 1.91
CA PHE A 166 -15.54 7.32 1.13
C PHE A 166 -16.23 5.99 0.83
N VAL A 167 -17.52 6.07 0.48
CA VAL A 167 -18.31 4.89 0.08
C VAL A 167 -17.73 4.25 -1.18
N GLY A 168 -17.51 2.93 -1.14
CA GLY A 168 -16.90 2.18 -2.25
C GLY A 168 -15.36 2.18 -2.26
N TYR A 169 -14.71 2.66 -1.20
CA TYR A 169 -13.26 2.57 -1.07
C TYR A 169 -12.78 1.12 -1.18
N LEU A 170 -11.91 0.87 -2.16
CA LEU A 170 -11.33 -0.45 -2.49
C LEU A 170 -12.38 -1.57 -2.65
N SER A 171 -13.57 -1.24 -3.15
CA SER A 171 -14.68 -2.19 -3.25
C SER A 171 -14.39 -3.40 -4.13
N GLU A 172 -13.61 -3.25 -5.20
CA GLU A 172 -13.23 -4.38 -6.06
C GLU A 172 -12.17 -5.25 -5.38
N HIS A 173 -11.20 -4.66 -4.69
CA HIS A 173 -10.25 -5.41 -3.84
C HIS A 173 -10.94 -6.23 -2.76
N CYS A 174 -11.91 -5.63 -2.06
CA CYS A 174 -12.67 -6.30 -1.01
C CYS A 174 -13.51 -7.47 -1.55
N LYS A 175 -13.96 -7.40 -2.82
CA LYS A 175 -14.63 -8.54 -3.50
C LYS A 175 -13.64 -9.68 -3.77
N GLY A 176 -12.42 -9.36 -4.20
CA GLY A 176 -11.34 -10.35 -4.40
C GLY A 176 -10.86 -11.01 -3.10
N GLU A 177 -10.81 -10.25 -2.00
CA GLU A 177 -10.42 -10.76 -0.67
C GLU A 177 -11.49 -11.65 -0.03
N ARG A 178 -12.79 -11.42 -0.28
CA ARG A 178 -13.85 -12.35 0.12
C ARG A 178 -13.70 -13.75 -0.50
N TYR A 179 -13.15 -13.84 -1.72
CA TYR A 179 -12.81 -15.12 -2.34
C TYR A 179 -11.58 -15.79 -1.68
N ARG A 180 -10.66 -15.01 -1.09
CA ARG A 180 -9.52 -15.54 -0.30
C ARG A 180 -9.96 -16.07 1.06
N ALA A 181 -10.92 -15.41 1.73
CA ALA A 181 -11.47 -15.88 3.00
C ALA A 181 -12.18 -17.25 2.87
N PHE A 182 -12.79 -17.54 1.72
CA PHE A 182 -13.45 -18.82 1.46
C PHE A 182 -12.51 -19.99 1.11
N THR A 183 -11.20 -19.74 0.92
CA THR A 183 -10.24 -20.77 0.46
C THR A 183 -9.13 -21.10 1.46
N GLY A 184 -9.30 -20.75 2.75
CA GLY A 184 -8.58 -21.38 3.86
C GLY A 184 -7.25 -20.76 4.30
N PHE A 185 -6.91 -19.55 3.84
CA PHE A 185 -5.73 -18.79 4.31
C PHE A 185 -6.13 -17.50 5.07
N GLY A 186 -7.22 -17.54 5.82
CA GLY A 186 -7.71 -16.41 6.61
C GLY A 186 -7.32 -16.52 8.08
N HIS A 187 -6.20 -15.92 8.48
CA HIS A 187 -6.02 -15.44 9.86
C HIS A 187 -4.91 -14.37 9.90
N ALA A 188 -5.27 -13.13 9.55
CA ALA A 188 -4.73 -11.90 10.14
C ALA A 188 -5.32 -10.66 9.44
N PHE A 189 -6.64 -10.52 9.38
CA PHE A 189 -7.25 -9.20 9.25
C PHE A 189 -8.53 -9.20 10.10
N ASP A 190 -8.58 -8.26 11.04
CA ASP A 190 -9.62 -8.05 12.04
C ASP A 190 -11.04 -8.07 11.41
N PRO A 191 -12.02 -8.78 11.98
CA PRO A 191 -13.35 -8.96 11.37
C PRO A 191 -14.32 -7.76 11.55
N ASP A 192 -13.91 -6.64 12.13
CA ASP A 192 -14.82 -5.52 12.44
C ASP A 192 -15.23 -4.64 11.23
N LEU A 193 -15.06 -5.13 10.00
CA LEU A 193 -15.51 -4.45 8.77
C LEU A 193 -16.66 -5.16 8.05
N THR A 194 -17.44 -5.98 8.76
CA THR A 194 -18.73 -6.45 8.26
C THR A 194 -19.88 -5.66 8.88
N SER A 195 -20.30 -4.60 8.19
CA SER A 195 -21.72 -4.35 7.90
C SER A 195 -22.72 -4.50 9.06
N THR A 196 -22.81 -3.48 9.90
CA THR A 196 -24.06 -2.93 10.49
C THR A 196 -23.67 -1.49 10.85
N ASP A 197 -24.04 -0.45 10.10
CA ASP A 197 -25.39 0.11 10.09
C ASP A 197 -25.63 0.91 8.80
N TYR A 198 -26.50 0.38 7.95
CA TYR A 198 -27.37 1.20 7.10
C TYR A 198 -28.76 1.14 7.73
N ALA A 199 -29.12 2.20 8.45
CA ALA A 199 -30.48 2.60 8.77
C ALA A 199 -30.50 4.12 8.97
#